data_AF-A0A9C8M269-F1
#
_entry.id   AF-A0A9C8M269-F1
#
_cell.length_a   1.000
_cell.length_b   1.000
_cell.length_c   1.000
_cell.angle_alpha   90.00
_cell.angle_beta   90.00
_cell.angle_gamma   90.00
#
_symmetry.space_group_name_H-M   'P 1'
#
loop_
_entity.id
_entity.type
_entity.pdbx_description
1 polymer ?
#
loop_
_entity_poly.entity_id
_entity_poly.type
_entity_poly.pdbx_seq_one_letter_code
_entity_poly.pdbx_strand_id
1 'polypeptide(L)' 'RPGILSISQFTLHGRVKKGFRPSFTEAANPITGEKFYSLLNDDLRKRGLVVAEGIFGAMMDIHLVNEGPVTILIDTKNRK' A
#
# COMPACT_ATOMS: atom_id res chain seq x y z
N ARG A 1 2.08 7.09 -20.66
CA ARG A 1 1.81 5.64 -20.50
C ARG A 1 1.07 5.46 -19.18
N PRO A 2 0.06 4.59 -19.08
CA PRO A 2 -0.51 4.25 -17.78
C PRO A 2 0.61 3.73 -16.87
N GLY A 3 0.60 4.16 -15.62
CA GLY A 3 1.64 3.86 -14.63
C GLY A 3 1.01 3.60 -13.27
N ILE A 4 1.83 3.07 -12.35
CA ILE A 4 1.43 2.78 -10.98
C ILE A 4 1.99 3.86 -10.08
N LEU A 5 1.15 4.46 -9.24
CA LEU A 5 1.57 5.22 -8.07
C LEU A 5 1.47 4.28 -6.84
N SER A 6 2.61 3.80 -6.36
CA SER A 6 2.71 2.87 -5.24
C SER A 6 2.94 3.64 -3.95
N ILE A 7 2.03 3.55 -2.98
CA ILE A 7 2.13 4.23 -1.68
C ILE A 7 2.07 3.19 -0.56
N SER A 8 3.04 3.21 0.35
CA SER A 8 3.02 2.35 1.53
C SER A 8 1.88 2.76 2.50
N GLN A 9 0.97 1.84 2.83
CA GLN A 9 -0.19 2.13 3.68
C GLN A 9 -0.42 1.06 4.78
N PHE A 10 0.26 1.20 5.91
CA PHE A 10 0.13 0.24 7.03
C PHE A 10 -1.27 0.22 7.65
N THR A 11 -2.03 1.32 7.53
CA THR A 11 -3.34 1.45 8.17
C THR A 11 -4.40 0.52 7.58
N LEU A 12 -4.15 -0.11 6.42
CA LEU A 12 -5.00 -1.16 5.87
C LEU A 12 -5.10 -2.38 6.80
N HIS A 13 -4.12 -2.60 7.68
CA HIS A 13 -4.16 -3.60 8.74
C HIS A 13 -4.84 -3.10 10.04
N GLY A 14 -5.51 -1.95 10.00
CA GLY A 14 -6.18 -1.35 11.15
C GLY A 14 -7.38 -2.17 11.61
N ARG A 15 -7.34 -2.68 12.85
CA ARG A 15 -8.47 -3.34 13.51
C ARG A 15 -9.26 -2.35 14.36
N VAL A 16 -10.54 -2.20 14.06
CA VAL A 16 -11.48 -1.26 14.74
C VAL A 16 -12.53 -1.97 15.61
N LYS A 17 -12.42 -3.29 15.82
CA LYS A 17 -13.45 -4.07 16.54
C LYS A 17 -13.55 -3.78 18.06
N LYS A 18 -12.55 -3.12 18.67
CA LYS A 18 -12.46 -2.92 20.14
C LYS A 18 -12.57 -1.45 20.57
N GLY A 19 -13.15 -0.58 19.74
CA GLY A 19 -13.36 0.84 20.04
C GLY A 19 -12.94 1.78 18.91
N PHE A 20 -12.89 3.08 19.19
CA PHE A 20 -12.62 4.12 18.18
C PHE A 20 -11.14 4.28 17.81
N ARG A 21 -10.22 3.71 18.59
CA ARG A 21 -8.78 3.73 18.28
C ARG A 21 -8.42 2.45 17.52
N PRO A 22 -8.02 2.52 16.23
CA PRO A 22 -7.55 1.36 15.50
C PRO A 22 -6.26 0.81 16.11
N SER A 23 -6.15 -0.53 16.14
CA SER A 23 -4.90 -1.24 16.44
C SER A 23 -4.25 -1.72 15.16
N PHE A 24 -2.93 -1.64 15.07
CA PHE A 24 -2.14 -2.02 13.89
C PHE A 24 -1.17 -3.16 14.17
N THR A 25 -1.45 -3.99 15.18
CA THR A 25 -0.59 -5.12 15.58
C THR A 25 -0.35 -6.16 14.48
N GLU A 26 -1.19 -6.18 13.44
CA GLU A 26 -1.03 -7.08 12.29
C GLU A 26 -0.17 -6.49 11.16
N ALA A 27 0.12 -5.18 11.21
CA ALA A 27 1.04 -4.57 10.26
C ALA A 27 2.46 -5.07 10.53
N ALA A 28 3.24 -5.26 9.47
CA ALA A 28 4.67 -5.54 9.61
C ALA A 28 5.37 -4.39 10.35
N ASN A 29 6.45 -4.70 11.08
CA ASN A 29 7.32 -3.67 11.64
C ASN A 29 7.94 -2.80 10.53
N PRO A 30 8.38 -1.56 10.81
CA PRO A 30 8.86 -0.64 9.79
C PRO A 30 9.99 -1.19 8.92
N ILE A 31 10.98 -1.87 9.53
CA ILE A 31 12.14 -2.43 8.80
C ILE A 31 11.69 -3.49 7.78
N THR A 32 10.81 -4.39 8.21
CA THR A 32 10.26 -5.43 7.34
C THR A 32 9.32 -4.83 6.28
N GLY A 33 8.51 -3.85 6.67
CA GLY A 33 7.59 -3.14 5.77
C GLY A 33 8.32 -2.40 4.65
N GLU A 34 9.39 -1.68 4.98
CA GLU A 34 10.21 -0.94 4.01
C GLU A 34 10.88 -1.89 3.02
N LYS A 35 11.46 -2.99 3.53
CA LYS A 35 12.05 -4.04 2.70
C LYS A 35 11.03 -4.62 1.71
N PHE A 36 9.83 -4.96 2.17
CA PHE A 36 8.80 -5.53 1.29
C PHE A 36 8.24 -4.50 0.30
N TYR A 37 8.11 -3.24 0.70
CA TYR A 37 7.71 -2.16 -0.19
C TYR A 37 8.72 -1.96 -1.33
N SER A 38 10.01 -1.90 -1.01
CA SER A 38 11.08 -1.83 -2.03
C SER A 38 11.06 -3.02 -2.98
N LEU A 39 10.95 -4.25 -2.44
CA LEU A 39 10.91 -5.46 -3.26
C LEU A 39 9.70 -5.48 -4.20
N LEU A 40 8.51 -5.04 -3.73
CA LEU A 40 7.32 -4.93 -4.55
C LEU A 40 7.54 -3.98 -5.74
N ASN A 41 8.07 -2.78 -5.47
CA ASN A 41 8.27 -1.77 -6.50
C ASN A 41 9.32 -2.20 -7.53
N ASP A 42 10.39 -2.87 -7.09
CA ASP A 42 11.39 -3.46 -7.98
C ASP A 42 10.79 -4.54 -8.87
N ASP A 43 9.96 -5.43 -8.32
CA ASP A 43 9.33 -6.50 -9.10
C ASP A 43 8.28 -5.96 -10.09
N LEU A 44 7.58 -4.88 -9.74
CA LEU A 44 6.70 -4.16 -10.69
C LEU A 44 7.52 -3.57 -11.85
N ARG A 45 8.66 -2.94 -11.57
CA ARG A 45 9.55 -2.40 -12.61
C ARG A 45 10.14 -3.48 -13.52
N LYS A 46 10.58 -4.61 -12.95
CA LYS A 46 11.10 -5.75 -13.73
C LYS A 46 10.07 -6.31 -14.72
N ARG A 47 8.78 -6.14 -14.45
CA ARG A 47 7.67 -6.49 -15.36
C ARG A 47 7.42 -5.45 -16.46
N GLY A 48 8.26 -4.41 -16.56
CA GLY A 48 8.17 -3.35 -17.57
C GLY A 48 7.16 -2.25 -17.24
N LEU A 49 6.66 -2.20 -16.00
CA LEU A 49 5.70 -1.19 -15.57
C LEU A 49 6.40 0.13 -15.19
N VAL A 50 5.77 1.25 -15.51
CA VAL A 50 6.20 2.57 -15.01
C VAL A 50 5.67 2.73 -13.59
N VAL A 51 6.58 2.85 -12.62
CA VAL A 51 6.24 2.92 -11.19
C VAL A 51 6.79 4.21 -10.58
N ALA A 52 5.88 5.05 -10.10
CA ALA A 52 6.15 6.13 -9.18
C ALA A 52 5.91 5.65 -7.74
N GLU A 53 6.73 6.11 -6.80
CA GLU A 53 6.69 5.71 -5.39
C GLU A 53 6.44 6.93 -4.50
N GLY A 54 5.83 6.70 -3.35
CA GLY A 54 5.88 7.62 -2.22
C GLY A 54 7.18 7.48 -1.43
N ILE A 55 7.24 8.13 -0.28
CA ILE A 55 8.36 8.01 0.66
C ILE A 55 7.89 7.15 1.83
N PHE A 56 8.52 5.98 2.03
CA PHE A 56 8.14 5.06 3.11
C PHE A 56 8.25 5.74 4.47
N GLY A 57 7.20 5.64 5.29
CA GLY A 57 7.16 6.19 6.65
C GLY A 57 7.01 7.72 6.72
N ALA A 58 7.00 8.44 5.60
CA ALA A 58 6.76 9.87 5.58
C ALA A 58 5.25 10.19 5.67
N MET A 59 4.93 11.33 6.28
CA MET A 59 3.63 11.97 6.11
C MET A 59 3.54 12.52 4.68
N MET A 60 2.45 12.23 3.98
CA MET A 60 2.28 12.56 2.57
C MET A 60 0.88 13.06 2.28
N ASP A 61 0.79 14.11 1.46
CA ASP A 61 -0.46 14.54 0.82
C ASP A 61 -0.53 13.95 -0.59
N ILE A 62 -1.49 13.05 -0.80
CA ILE A 62 -1.62 12.29 -2.05
C ILE A 62 -2.84 12.79 -2.82
N HIS A 63 -2.60 13.39 -3.97
CA HIS A 63 -3.65 13.78 -4.90
C HIS A 63 -3.94 12.65 -5.88
N LEU A 64 -5.20 12.24 -5.99
CA LEU A 64 -5.66 11.28 -6.99
C LEU A 64 -7.01 11.69 -7.56
N VAL A 65 -7.20 11.50 -8.86
CA VAL A 65 -8.49 11.61 -9.53
C VAL A 65 -8.95 10.19 -9.86
N ASN A 66 -10.04 9.75 -9.23
CA ASN A 66 -10.58 8.41 -9.46
C ASN A 66 -11.65 8.46 -10.55
N GLU A 67 -11.23 8.25 -11.80
CA GLU A 67 -12.12 8.23 -12.97
C GLU A 67 -12.90 6.89 -13.01
N GLY A 68 -14.20 6.94 -12.71
CA GLY A 68 -15.06 5.76 -12.55
C GLY A 68 -16.14 5.97 -11.48
N PRO A 69 -15.84 5.85 -10.18
CA PRO A 69 -14.63 5.30 -9.59
C PRO A 69 -14.68 3.77 -9.51
N VAL A 70 -13.55 3.13 -9.78
CA VAL A 70 -13.37 1.69 -9.52
C VAL A 70 -12.39 1.55 -8.37
N THR A 71 -12.75 0.75 -7.37
CA THR A 71 -11.87 0.45 -6.22
C THR A 71 -11.89 -1.04 -5.97
N ILE A 72 -10.71 -1.65 -5.99
CA ILE A 72 -10.54 -3.09 -5.79
C ILE A 72 -9.64 -3.28 -4.57
N LEU A 73 -10.13 -4.06 -3.61
CA LEU A 73 -9.35 -4.49 -2.45
C LEU A 73 -8.89 -5.93 -2.67
N ILE A 74 -7.59 -6.16 -2.50
CA ILE A 74 -6.97 -7.48 -2.65
C ILE A 74 -6.24 -7.82 -1.35
N ASP A 75 -6.56 -8.96 -0.76
CA ASP A 75 -5.82 -9.55 0.35
C ASP A 75 -5.25 -10.90 -0.10
N THR A 76 -3.92 -11.01 -0.10
CA THR A 76 -3.23 -12.25 -0.52
C THR A 76 -3.54 -13.44 0.39
N LYS A 77 -3.95 -13.20 1.65
CA LYS A 77 -4.41 -14.26 2.56
C LYS A 77 -5.84 -14.71 2.30
N ASN A 78 -6.61 -13.92 1.55
CA ASN A 78 -8.00 -14.22 1.18
C ASN A 78 -8.14 -14.38 -0.34
N ARG A 79 -7.23 -15.14 -0.94
CA ARG A 79 -7.36 -15.58 -2.33
C ARG A 79 -8.37 -16.72 -2.39
N LYS A 80 -9.47 -16.50 -3.11
CA LYS A 80 -10.35 -17.58 -3.59
C LYS A 80 -9.82 -18.12 -4.91
#